data_AF-A0AAV6X7A9-F1
#
_entry.id   AF-A0AAV6X7A9-F1
#
_cell.length_a   1.000
_cell.length_b   1.000
_cell.length_c   1.000
_cell.angle_alpha   90.00
_cell.angle_beta   90.00
_cell.angle_gamma   90.00
#
_symmetry.space_group_name_H-M   'P 1'
#
loop_
_entity.id
_entity.type
_entity.pdbx_description
1 polymer ?
#
loop_
_entity_poly.entity_id
_entity_poly.type
_entity_poly.pdbx_seq_one_letter_code
_entity_poly.pdbx_strand_id
1 'polypeptide(L)'
;MKGNDASHDSAHAFRVRDLALSLAREEGLSASPHSMLIVELAALLHDIGDYKYMRDSSEGMIVEDFLVKEGVDASVKTRILSIIKGMGFKEEIGGLGGINHYPEFGVVQDADRLDAIGAIGIARCFTFGGSRNRVLHDPNIKPRSELSKEKYMNKDEQTTVNHFHEKLLKLKELMKTKAGQRRAERRHKFMEEFLEEFYEEWDGRA
;
A
#
# COMPACT_ATOMS: atom_id res chain seq x y z
N MET A 1 15.68 1.57 -4.23
CA MET A 1 14.69 2.54 -4.76
C MET A 1 15.24 3.49 -5.84
N LYS A 2 16.55 3.68 -6.00
CA LYS A 2 17.09 4.47 -7.12
C LYS A 2 16.76 3.77 -8.46
N GLY A 3 15.88 4.36 -9.27
CA GLY A 3 15.41 3.80 -10.54
C GLY A 3 13.96 3.27 -10.54
N ASN A 4 13.26 3.32 -9.41
CA ASN A 4 11.81 3.12 -9.39
C ASN A 4 11.11 4.35 -9.97
N ASP A 5 9.91 4.17 -10.51
CA ASP A 5 9.07 5.31 -10.91
C ASP A 5 8.62 6.11 -9.67
N ALA A 6 8.21 7.36 -9.88
CA ALA A 6 7.89 8.30 -8.78
C ALA A 6 6.69 7.85 -7.91
N SER A 7 5.99 6.76 -8.26
CA SER A 7 4.97 6.18 -7.39
C SER A 7 5.54 5.28 -6.27
N HIS A 8 6.81 4.86 -6.36
CA HIS A 8 7.51 4.03 -5.36
C HIS A 8 8.96 4.49 -5.13
N ASP A 9 9.13 5.80 -4.98
CA ASP A 9 10.39 6.41 -4.61
C ASP A 9 10.66 6.34 -3.09
N SER A 10 11.82 6.83 -2.65
CA SER A 10 12.14 6.90 -1.22
C SER A 10 11.16 7.76 -0.42
N ALA A 11 10.50 8.74 -1.06
CA ALA A 11 9.52 9.57 -0.37
C ALA A 11 8.28 8.77 0.03
N HIS A 12 7.86 7.79 -0.77
CA HIS A 12 6.80 6.85 -0.37
C HIS A 12 7.16 6.10 0.92
N ALA A 13 8.33 5.48 1.01
CA ALA A 13 8.76 4.76 2.21
C ALA A 13 8.77 5.66 3.46
N PHE A 14 9.22 6.91 3.32
CA PHE A 14 9.22 7.86 4.43
C PHE A 14 7.81 8.31 4.84
N ARG A 15 6.91 8.60 3.89
CA ARG A 15 5.52 8.94 4.21
C ARG A 15 4.80 7.78 4.91
N VAL A 16 5.03 6.54 4.46
CA VAL A 16 4.49 5.34 5.11
C VAL A 16 5.05 5.19 6.52
N ARG A 17 6.37 5.36 6.72
CA ARG A 17 6.99 5.36 8.06
C ARG A 17 6.37 6.40 8.98
N ASP A 18 6.25 7.64 8.55
CA ASP A 18 5.70 8.73 9.37
C ASP A 18 4.22 8.50 9.71
N LEU A 19 3.44 8.01 8.74
CA LEU A 19 2.05 7.61 8.96
C LEU A 19 1.95 6.45 9.95
N ALA A 20 2.77 5.40 9.79
CA ALA A 20 2.76 4.22 10.65
C ALA A 20 3.14 4.59 12.10
N LEU A 21 4.19 5.40 12.28
CA LEU A 21 4.57 5.91 13.59
C LEU A 21 3.46 6.75 14.25
N SER A 22 2.77 7.57 13.46
CA SER A 22 1.64 8.35 13.98
C SER A 22 0.44 7.50 14.36
N LEU A 23 0.10 6.49 13.55
CA LEU A 23 -0.97 5.55 13.84
C LEU A 23 -0.63 4.71 15.08
N ALA A 24 0.61 4.22 15.20
CA ALA A 24 1.08 3.45 16.35
C ALA A 24 0.90 4.22 17.67
N ARG A 25 1.18 5.52 17.67
CA ARG A 25 0.97 6.39 18.84
C ARG A 25 -0.52 6.51 19.20
N GLU A 26 -1.40 6.73 18.23
CA GLU A 26 -2.85 6.85 18.47
C GLU A 26 -3.48 5.54 18.93
N GLU A 27 -2.98 4.40 18.46
CA GLU A 27 -3.45 3.07 18.82
C GLU A 27 -2.78 2.53 20.11
N GLY A 28 -1.91 3.32 20.76
CA GLY A 28 -1.33 2.99 22.06
C GLY A 28 -0.14 2.02 22.04
N LEU A 29 0.45 1.75 20.88
CA LEU A 29 1.58 0.81 20.74
C LEU A 29 2.87 1.35 21.36
N SER A 30 2.95 2.65 21.67
CA SER A 30 4.12 3.26 22.32
C SER A 30 4.39 2.76 23.74
N ALA A 31 3.42 2.07 24.36
CA ALA A 31 3.59 1.46 25.68
C ALA A 31 4.45 0.18 25.65
N SER A 32 4.63 -0.43 24.48
CA SER A 32 5.42 -1.64 24.30
C SER A 32 6.89 -1.29 23.97
N PRO A 33 7.90 -1.91 24.61
CA PRO A 33 9.31 -1.54 24.45
C PRO A 33 9.83 -1.61 23.01
N HIS A 34 9.30 -2.51 22.19
CA HIS A 34 9.81 -2.76 20.85
C HIS A 34 8.82 -2.41 19.72
N SER A 35 7.54 -2.14 20.03
CA SER A 35 6.53 -1.99 18.96
C SER A 35 6.79 -0.80 18.06
N MET A 36 7.31 0.32 18.59
CA MET A 36 7.67 1.48 17.77
C MET A 36 8.81 1.16 16.79
N LEU A 37 9.84 0.43 17.25
CA LEU A 37 10.96 0.00 16.42
C LEU A 37 10.50 -0.96 15.32
N ILE A 38 9.66 -1.92 15.68
CA ILE A 38 9.08 -2.88 14.72
C ILE A 38 8.28 -2.15 13.65
N VAL A 39 7.41 -1.21 14.04
CA VAL A 39 6.60 -0.41 13.12
C VAL A 39 7.49 0.42 12.19
N GLU A 40 8.51 1.09 12.73
CA GLU A 40 9.39 1.94 11.93
C GLU A 40 10.17 1.13 10.89
N LEU A 41 10.84 0.05 11.32
CA LEU A 41 11.66 -0.76 10.44
C LEU A 41 10.80 -1.52 9.42
N ALA A 42 9.66 -2.07 9.83
CA ALA A 42 8.76 -2.72 8.89
C ALA A 42 8.24 -1.73 7.84
N ALA A 43 7.84 -0.51 8.24
CA ALA A 43 7.38 0.51 7.31
C ALA A 43 8.48 0.99 6.34
N LEU A 44 9.73 1.12 6.79
CA LEU A 44 10.83 1.53 5.90
C LEU A 44 11.23 0.44 4.91
N LEU A 45 11.11 -0.82 5.31
CA LEU A 45 11.66 -1.96 4.56
C LEU A 45 10.60 -2.72 3.75
N HIS A 46 9.30 -2.42 3.90
CA HIS A 46 8.22 -3.22 3.30
C HIS A 46 8.27 -3.35 1.77
N ASP A 47 8.75 -2.32 1.08
CA ASP A 47 8.84 -2.27 -0.38
C ASP A 47 10.22 -2.74 -0.92
N ILE A 48 11.15 -3.10 -0.02
CA ILE A 48 12.45 -3.65 -0.42
C ILE A 48 12.26 -5.13 -0.77
N GLY A 49 12.61 -5.49 -2.01
CA GLY A 49 12.37 -6.85 -2.52
C GLY A 49 10.92 -7.11 -2.92
N ASP A 50 10.12 -6.08 -3.24
CA ASP A 50 8.82 -6.30 -3.89
C ASP A 50 9.05 -6.87 -5.31
N TYR A 51 8.46 -8.04 -5.58
CA TYR A 51 8.51 -8.74 -6.88
C TYR A 51 8.16 -7.87 -8.09
N LYS A 52 7.44 -6.75 -7.91
CA LYS A 52 7.16 -5.79 -9.00
C LYS A 52 8.40 -5.08 -9.52
N TYR A 53 9.46 -5.04 -8.71
CA TYR A 53 10.71 -4.33 -8.98
C TYR A 53 11.95 -5.24 -8.84
N MET A 54 11.80 -6.45 -8.29
CA MET A 54 12.87 -7.44 -8.24
C MET A 54 13.33 -7.83 -9.63
N ARG A 55 14.65 -7.87 -9.82
CA ARG A 55 15.26 -8.41 -11.05
C ARG A 55 15.77 -9.84 -10.86
N ASP A 56 16.02 -10.26 -9.62
CA ASP A 56 16.48 -11.61 -9.26
C ASP A 56 15.89 -12.12 -7.94
N SER A 57 15.69 -13.44 -7.86
CA SER A 57 15.22 -14.21 -6.70
C SER A 57 16.10 -14.09 -5.44
N SER A 58 17.38 -13.71 -5.60
CA SER A 58 18.33 -13.47 -4.50
C SER A 58 18.01 -12.21 -3.68
N GLU A 59 17.17 -11.30 -4.19
CA GLU A 59 16.80 -10.06 -3.49
C GLU A 59 15.87 -10.27 -2.28
N GLY A 60 15.33 -11.48 -2.09
CA GLY A 60 14.42 -11.79 -0.98
C GLY A 60 15.07 -11.79 0.41
N MET A 61 16.41 -11.90 0.48
CA MET A 61 17.15 -11.95 1.75
C MET A 61 17.73 -10.59 2.18
N ILE A 62 17.65 -9.55 1.35
CA ILE A 62 18.28 -8.24 1.59
C ILE A 62 17.84 -7.64 2.93
N VAL A 63 16.54 -7.73 3.23
CA VAL A 63 15.97 -7.20 4.47
C VAL A 63 16.48 -7.98 5.68
N GLU A 64 16.54 -9.30 5.58
CA GLU A 64 17.03 -10.14 6.68
C GLU A 64 18.52 -9.89 6.95
N ASP A 65 19.35 -9.86 5.91
CA ASP A 65 20.78 -9.61 6.02
C ASP A 65 21.08 -8.24 6.62
N PHE A 66 20.31 -7.21 6.22
CA PHE A 66 20.39 -5.88 6.80
C PHE A 66 20.07 -5.89 8.30
N LEU A 67 18.96 -6.51 8.71
CA LEU A 67 18.57 -6.58 10.12
C LEU A 67 19.59 -7.33 10.98
N VAL A 68 20.19 -8.41 10.45
CA VAL A 68 21.27 -9.14 11.14
C VAL A 68 22.52 -8.28 11.27
N LYS A 69 22.91 -7.60 10.19
CA LYS A 69 24.10 -6.73 10.18
C LYS A 69 23.99 -5.57 11.17
N GLU A 70 22.81 -4.98 11.30
CA GLU A 70 22.53 -3.89 12.26
C GLU A 70 22.30 -4.39 13.70
N GLY A 71 22.40 -5.70 13.95
CA GLY A 71 22.32 -6.29 15.29
C GLY A 71 20.91 -6.29 15.89
N VAL A 72 19.87 -6.34 15.06
CA VAL A 72 18.48 -6.37 15.54
C VAL A 72 18.18 -7.70 16.24
N ASP A 73 17.57 -7.63 17.43
CA ASP A 73 17.18 -8.80 18.21
C ASP A 73 16.37 -9.81 17.39
N ALA A 74 16.65 -11.11 17.58
CA ALA A 74 16.04 -12.18 16.78
C ALA A 74 14.50 -12.19 16.83
N SER A 75 13.91 -11.88 17.99
CA SER A 75 12.45 -11.78 18.18
C SER A 75 11.85 -10.59 17.41
N VAL A 76 12.52 -9.43 17.43
CA VAL A 76 12.13 -8.21 16.72
C VAL A 76 12.26 -8.42 15.21
N LYS A 77 13.40 -8.98 14.76
CA LYS A 77 13.65 -9.34 13.36
C LYS A 77 12.55 -10.25 12.80
N THR A 78 12.23 -11.32 13.53
CA THR A 78 11.20 -12.29 13.12
C THR A 78 9.85 -11.62 12.94
N ARG A 79 9.50 -10.68 13.83
CA ARG A 79 8.25 -9.92 13.74
C ARG A 79 8.25 -8.97 12.54
N ILE A 80 9.34 -8.25 12.29
CA ILE A 80 9.48 -7.36 11.11
C ILE A 80 9.29 -8.15 9.81
N LEU A 81 10.03 -9.25 9.64
CA LEU A 81 9.93 -10.09 8.43
C LEU A 81 8.52 -10.66 8.23
N SER A 82 7.84 -11.05 9.32
CA SER A 82 6.46 -11.55 9.26
C SER A 82 5.47 -10.47 8.81
N ILE A 83 5.63 -9.23 9.31
CA ILE A 83 4.81 -8.08 8.89
C ILE A 83 5.01 -7.82 7.40
N ILE A 84 6.26 -7.66 6.95
CA ILE A 84 6.59 -7.35 5.55
C ILE A 84 5.99 -8.40 4.60
N LYS A 85 6.15 -9.69 4.93
CA LYS A 85 5.59 -10.78 4.12
C LYS A 85 4.06 -10.74 3.99
N GLY A 86 3.35 -10.18 4.98
CA GLY A 86 1.90 -10.06 4.98
C GLY A 86 1.34 -8.78 4.35
N MET A 87 2.18 -7.81 3.99
CA MET A 87 1.73 -6.46 3.63
C MET A 87 0.91 -6.39 2.34
N GLY A 88 1.19 -7.26 1.37
CA GLY A 88 0.63 -7.11 0.03
C GLY A 88 -0.88 -7.42 -0.08
N PHE A 89 -1.53 -6.71 -1.00
CA PHE A 89 -2.97 -6.85 -1.27
C PHE A 89 -3.35 -8.23 -1.84
N LYS A 90 -2.42 -8.90 -2.54
CA LYS A 90 -2.66 -10.24 -3.11
C LYS A 90 -2.68 -11.32 -2.02
N GLU A 91 -1.88 -11.11 -0.98
CA GLU A 91 -1.68 -11.96 0.17
C GLU A 91 -2.94 -11.95 1.05
N GLU A 92 -3.61 -10.80 1.16
CA GLU A 92 -4.89 -10.66 1.87
C GLU A 92 -6.05 -11.36 1.12
N ILE A 93 -6.13 -11.23 -0.21
CA ILE A 93 -7.10 -11.99 -1.03
C ILE A 93 -6.85 -13.51 -0.95
N GLY A 94 -5.60 -13.91 -0.74
CA GLY A 94 -5.18 -15.31 -0.64
C GLY A 94 -5.47 -16.01 0.69
N GLY A 95 -6.03 -15.31 1.69
CA GLY A 95 -6.47 -15.94 2.94
C GLY A 95 -5.35 -16.33 3.92
N LEU A 96 -4.31 -15.51 4.06
CA LEU A 96 -3.26 -15.73 5.09
C LEU A 96 -3.77 -15.36 6.50
N GLY A 97 -4.58 -16.26 7.09
CA GLY A 97 -5.26 -16.08 8.38
C GLY A 97 -4.40 -16.05 9.65
N GLY A 98 -3.07 -15.92 9.56
CA GLY A 98 -2.17 -16.00 10.74
C GLY A 98 -1.46 -14.71 11.17
N ILE A 99 -1.27 -13.75 10.26
CA ILE A 99 -0.45 -12.53 10.52
C ILE A 99 -1.29 -11.39 11.10
N ASN A 100 -2.62 -11.48 10.99
CA ASN A 100 -3.59 -10.50 11.48
C ASN A 100 -3.59 -10.28 13.00
N HIS A 101 -2.79 -11.03 13.77
CA HIS A 101 -2.77 -10.95 15.23
C HIS A 101 -1.82 -9.88 15.80
N TYR A 102 -0.87 -9.36 15.02
CA TYR A 102 0.05 -8.33 15.51
C TYR A 102 -0.54 -6.92 15.37
N PRO A 103 -0.66 -6.13 16.45
CA PRO A 103 -1.09 -4.73 16.35
C PRO A 103 -0.17 -3.91 15.40
N GLU A 104 1.13 -4.21 15.39
CA GLU A 104 2.10 -3.55 14.51
C GLU A 104 1.77 -3.78 13.02
N PHE A 105 1.27 -4.96 12.66
CA PHE A 105 0.90 -5.28 11.29
C PHE A 105 -0.26 -4.40 10.81
N GLY A 106 -1.30 -4.26 11.64
CA GLY A 106 -2.46 -3.42 11.33
C GLY A 106 -2.06 -1.97 11.08
N VAL A 107 -1.17 -1.43 11.91
CA VAL A 107 -0.66 -0.06 11.78
C VAL A 107 0.17 0.14 10.52
N VAL A 108 1.12 -0.75 10.22
CA VAL A 108 1.99 -0.62 9.04
C VAL A 108 1.18 -0.78 7.76
N GLN A 109 0.24 -1.73 7.74
CA GLN A 109 -0.61 -1.95 6.56
C GLN A 109 -1.59 -0.80 6.31
N ASP A 110 -2.19 -0.25 7.37
CA ASP A 110 -3.03 0.94 7.23
C ASP A 110 -2.22 2.13 6.72
N ALA A 111 -0.98 2.30 7.18
CA ALA A 111 -0.12 3.39 6.72
C ALA A 111 0.19 3.31 5.22
N ASP A 112 0.54 2.13 4.72
CA ASP A 112 0.77 1.91 3.28
C ASP A 112 -0.51 2.15 2.46
N ARG A 113 -1.64 1.60 2.91
CA ARG A 113 -2.96 1.80 2.27
C ARG A 113 -3.38 3.25 2.26
N LEU A 114 -3.16 3.97 3.35
CA LEU A 114 -3.45 5.40 3.43
C LEU A 114 -2.64 6.17 2.40
N ASP A 115 -1.35 5.88 2.21
CA ASP A 115 -0.51 6.53 1.19
C ASP A 115 -0.91 6.18 -0.26
N ALA A 116 -1.72 5.14 -0.45
CA ALA A 116 -2.31 4.78 -1.74
C ALA A 116 -3.63 5.49 -2.05
N ILE A 117 -4.22 6.24 -1.11
CA ILE A 117 -5.50 6.94 -1.29
C ILE A 117 -5.40 8.45 -1.02
N GLY A 118 -6.45 9.20 -1.40
CA GLY A 118 -6.48 10.66 -1.32
C GLY A 118 -5.61 11.32 -2.38
N ALA A 119 -5.24 12.59 -2.18
CA ALA A 119 -4.50 13.38 -3.17
C ALA A 119 -3.17 12.73 -3.62
N ILE A 120 -2.39 12.18 -2.68
CA ILE A 120 -1.16 11.45 -3.01
C ILE A 120 -1.48 10.15 -3.76
N GLY A 121 -2.52 9.43 -3.34
CA GLY A 121 -2.99 8.22 -4.03
C GLY A 121 -3.35 8.48 -5.49
N ILE A 122 -4.09 9.56 -5.76
CA ILE A 122 -4.42 10.02 -7.12
C ILE A 122 -3.13 10.26 -7.93
N ALA A 123 -2.22 11.10 -7.41
CA ALA A 123 -0.98 11.42 -8.11
C ALA A 123 -0.13 10.19 -8.40
N ARG A 124 0.02 9.27 -7.43
CA ARG A 124 0.75 8.01 -7.59
C ARG A 124 0.07 7.10 -8.61
N CYS A 125 -1.25 6.99 -8.60
CA CYS A 125 -2.01 6.16 -9.52
C CYS A 125 -1.79 6.58 -10.98
N PHE A 126 -1.93 7.87 -11.28
CA PHE A 126 -1.71 8.39 -12.63
C PHE A 126 -0.24 8.37 -13.06
N THR A 127 0.69 8.63 -12.13
CA THR A 127 2.13 8.49 -12.40
C THR A 127 2.51 7.06 -12.78
N PHE A 128 2.02 6.08 -12.02
CA PHE A 128 2.25 4.66 -12.33
C PHE A 128 1.59 4.28 -13.66
N GLY A 129 0.33 4.67 -13.87
CA GLY A 129 -0.39 4.44 -15.13
C GLY A 129 0.37 4.97 -16.35
N GLY A 130 0.86 6.21 -16.28
CA GLY A 130 1.68 6.83 -17.31
C GLY A 130 3.00 6.09 -17.55
N SER A 131 3.72 5.72 -16.49
CA SER A 131 4.98 4.96 -16.62
C SER A 131 4.82 3.58 -17.28
N ARG A 132 3.61 3.02 -17.24
CA ARG A 132 3.24 1.73 -17.83
C ARG A 132 2.51 1.86 -19.18
N ASN A 133 2.40 3.07 -19.73
CA ASN A 133 1.61 3.37 -20.94
C ASN A 133 0.18 2.81 -20.86
N ARG A 134 -0.42 2.85 -19.67
CA ARG A 134 -1.78 2.38 -19.45
C ARG A 134 -2.79 3.41 -19.97
N VAL A 135 -3.86 2.94 -20.59
CA VAL A 135 -5.00 3.79 -20.97
C VAL A 135 -5.50 4.55 -19.74
N LEU A 136 -5.72 5.86 -19.90
CA LEU A 136 -6.19 6.73 -18.82
C LEU A 136 -7.58 6.29 -18.36
N HIS A 137 -8.54 6.35 -19.28
CA HIS A 137 -9.93 5.92 -19.13
C HIS A 137 -10.48 5.45 -20.49
N ASP A 138 -11.35 4.44 -20.47
CA ASP A 138 -12.10 3.95 -21.62
C ASP A 138 -13.49 3.53 -21.14
N PRO A 139 -14.56 4.23 -21.54
CA PRO A 139 -15.94 3.91 -21.13
C PRO A 139 -16.41 2.51 -21.53
N ASN A 140 -15.80 1.89 -22.55
CA ASN A 140 -16.16 0.55 -23.00
C ASN A 140 -15.53 -0.54 -22.12
N ILE A 141 -14.48 -0.21 -21.36
CA ILE A 141 -13.79 -1.14 -20.45
C ILE A 141 -14.32 -0.91 -19.04
N LYS A 142 -15.22 -1.77 -18.58
CA LYS A 142 -15.81 -1.66 -17.23
C LYS A 142 -14.84 -2.10 -16.12
N PRO A 143 -14.91 -1.50 -14.92
CA PRO A 143 -14.16 -1.99 -13.76
C PRO A 143 -14.54 -3.43 -13.41
N ARG A 144 -13.55 -4.23 -13.03
CA ARG A 144 -13.79 -5.62 -12.62
C ARG A 144 -14.37 -5.68 -11.20
N SER A 145 -15.53 -6.34 -11.04
CA SER A 145 -16.23 -6.49 -9.76
C SER A 145 -15.63 -7.59 -8.87
N GLU A 146 -15.26 -8.73 -9.45
CA GLU A 146 -14.64 -9.86 -8.73
C GLU A 146 -13.14 -9.98 -9.02
N LEU A 147 -12.32 -9.59 -8.04
CA LEU A 147 -10.88 -9.73 -8.08
C LEU A 147 -10.46 -11.12 -7.57
N SER A 148 -10.48 -12.13 -8.43
CA SER A 148 -9.61 -13.29 -8.18
C SER A 148 -8.14 -12.87 -8.38
N LYS A 149 -7.20 -13.52 -7.68
CA LYS A 149 -5.76 -13.23 -7.80
C LYS A 149 -5.28 -13.27 -9.26
N GLU A 150 -5.80 -14.23 -10.03
CA GLU A 150 -5.54 -14.40 -11.46
C GLU A 150 -6.08 -13.23 -12.29
N LYS A 151 -7.33 -12.81 -12.05
CA LYS A 151 -7.93 -11.67 -12.75
C LYS A 151 -7.22 -10.35 -12.43
N TYR A 152 -6.80 -10.14 -11.17
CA TYR A 152 -6.02 -8.95 -10.80
C TYR A 152 -4.66 -8.89 -11.50
N MET A 153 -4.06 -10.05 -11.83
CA MET A 153 -2.78 -10.12 -12.53
C MET A 153 -2.89 -10.02 -14.05
N ASN A 154 -4.06 -10.28 -14.63
CA ASN A 154 -4.30 -10.06 -16.05
C ASN A 154 -4.36 -8.54 -16.34
N LYS A 155 -3.47 -8.08 -17.22
CA LYS A 155 -3.26 -6.66 -17.54
C LYS A 155 -3.95 -6.21 -18.82
N ASP A 156 -4.54 -7.13 -19.58
CA ASP A 156 -4.96 -6.88 -20.97
C ASP A 156 -6.21 -5.98 -21.07
N GLU A 157 -6.87 -5.65 -19.95
CA GLU A 157 -8.10 -4.85 -19.92
C GLU A 157 -8.18 -3.93 -18.69
N GLN A 158 -7.09 -3.20 -18.37
CA GLN A 158 -7.07 -2.30 -17.20
C GLN A 158 -6.76 -0.85 -17.58
N THR A 159 -7.66 0.07 -17.22
CA THR A 159 -7.43 1.52 -17.30
C THR A 159 -6.94 2.07 -15.96
N THR A 160 -6.33 3.25 -15.97
CA THR A 160 -5.89 3.92 -14.74
C THR A 160 -7.07 4.28 -13.86
N VAL A 161 -8.15 4.83 -14.44
CA VAL A 161 -9.38 5.15 -13.72
C VAL A 161 -10.06 3.90 -13.15
N ASN A 162 -10.08 2.77 -13.87
CA ASN A 162 -10.65 1.53 -13.31
C ASN A 162 -9.90 1.05 -12.07
N HIS A 163 -8.62 1.38 -11.91
CA HIS A 163 -7.87 1.02 -10.70
C HIS A 163 -8.47 1.63 -9.42
N PHE A 164 -9.10 2.81 -9.52
CA PHE A 164 -9.80 3.42 -8.40
C PHE A 164 -10.94 2.52 -7.91
N HIS A 165 -11.81 2.12 -8.83
CA HIS A 165 -12.97 1.26 -8.57
C HIS A 165 -12.60 -0.17 -8.20
N GLU A 166 -11.57 -0.71 -8.83
CA GLU A 166 -11.11 -2.06 -8.58
C GLU A 166 -10.46 -2.21 -7.21
N LYS A 167 -9.69 -1.20 -6.77
CA LYS A 167 -8.87 -1.28 -5.56
C LYS A 167 -8.98 -0.07 -4.64
N LEU A 168 -8.64 1.14 -5.11
CA LEU A 168 -8.36 2.28 -4.21
C LEU A 168 -9.57 2.66 -3.35
N LEU A 169 -10.77 2.69 -3.94
CA LEU A 169 -12.03 2.99 -3.25
C LEU A 169 -12.47 1.88 -2.28
N LYS A 170 -11.89 0.68 -2.36
CA LYS A 170 -12.17 -0.42 -1.42
C LYS A 170 -11.26 -0.37 -0.19
N LEU A 171 -10.13 0.35 -0.25
CA LEU A 171 -9.12 0.32 0.82
C LEU A 171 -9.63 0.90 2.15
N LYS A 172 -10.58 1.84 2.11
CA LYS A 172 -11.18 2.43 3.31
C LYS A 172 -11.78 1.37 4.24
N GLU A 173 -12.56 0.45 3.68
CA GLU A 173 -13.23 -0.63 4.41
C GLU A 173 -12.28 -1.73 4.88
N LEU A 174 -11.05 -1.74 4.36
CA LEU A 174 -10.01 -2.71 4.69
C LEU A 174 -9.01 -2.19 5.73
N MET A 175 -9.26 -1.01 6.31
CA MET A 175 -8.42 -0.46 7.37
C MET A 175 -8.61 -1.25 8.67
N LYS A 176 -7.50 -1.60 9.32
CA LYS A 176 -7.43 -2.48 10.49
C LYS A 176 -7.52 -1.73 11.81
N THR A 177 -7.10 -0.48 11.82
CA THR A 177 -7.02 0.37 13.02
C THR A 177 -8.14 1.42 13.01
N LYS A 178 -8.57 1.86 14.19
CA LYS A 178 -9.59 2.92 14.30
C LYS A 178 -9.06 4.23 13.75
N ALA A 179 -7.79 4.55 13.99
CA ALA A 179 -7.11 5.72 13.45
C ALA A 179 -6.99 5.65 11.92
N GLY A 180 -6.68 4.47 11.36
CA GLY A 180 -6.65 4.21 9.93
C GLY A 180 -8.00 4.48 9.27
N GLN A 181 -9.08 3.90 9.81
CA GLN A 181 -10.45 4.10 9.34
C GLN A 181 -10.84 5.59 9.32
N ARG A 182 -10.62 6.32 10.44
CA ARG A 182 -10.92 7.76 10.52
C ARG A 182 -10.17 8.58 9.47
N ARG A 183 -8.87 8.30 9.27
CA ARG A 183 -8.04 9.02 8.29
C ARG A 183 -8.38 8.66 6.85
N ALA A 184 -8.82 7.43 6.62
CA ALA A 184 -9.22 6.96 5.30
C ALA A 184 -10.50 7.64 4.81
N GLU A 185 -11.45 7.96 5.69
CA GLU A 185 -12.73 8.60 5.32
C GLU A 185 -12.53 9.88 4.49
N ARG A 186 -11.70 10.82 5.00
CA ARG A 186 -11.43 12.08 4.29
C ARG A 186 -10.70 11.84 2.96
N ARG A 187 -9.76 10.87 2.92
CA ARG A 187 -8.98 10.56 1.71
C ARG A 187 -9.85 9.89 0.65
N HIS A 188 -10.75 9.01 1.07
CA HIS A 188 -11.74 8.36 0.22
C HIS A 188 -12.68 9.38 -0.41
N LYS A 189 -13.30 10.24 0.40
CA LYS A 189 -14.21 11.29 -0.09
C LYS A 189 -13.55 12.18 -1.16
N PHE A 190 -12.29 12.57 -0.93
CA PHE A 190 -11.54 13.36 -1.91
C PHE A 190 -11.32 12.64 -3.25
N MET A 191 -11.17 11.31 -3.24
CA MET A 191 -11.07 10.54 -4.49
C MET A 191 -12.41 10.42 -5.20
N GLU A 192 -13.52 10.32 -4.47
CA GLU A 192 -14.86 10.34 -5.07
C GLU A 192 -15.13 11.68 -5.74
N GLU A 193 -14.86 12.79 -5.05
CA GLU A 193 -14.96 14.16 -5.59
C GLU A 193 -14.08 14.35 -6.84
N PHE A 194 -12.84 13.85 -6.80
CA PHE A 194 -11.95 13.88 -7.97
C PHE A 194 -12.51 13.09 -9.16
N LEU A 195 -13.10 11.92 -8.92
CA LEU A 195 -13.67 11.09 -9.99
C LEU A 195 -14.93 11.70 -10.57
N GLU A 196 -15.78 12.31 -9.73
CA GLU A 196 -16.96 13.05 -10.16
C GLU A 196 -16.57 14.17 -11.13
N GLU A 197 -15.63 15.03 -10.74
CA GLU A 197 -15.10 16.09 -11.60
C GLU A 197 -14.45 15.52 -12.87
N PHE A 198 -13.63 14.47 -12.73
CA PHE A 198 -12.99 13.80 -13.86
C PHE A 198 -14.01 13.35 -14.92
N TYR A 199 -15.16 12.80 -14.50
CA TYR A 199 -16.19 12.36 -15.44
C TYR A 199 -16.96 13.52 -16.08
N GLU A 200 -17.22 14.60 -15.34
CA GLU A 200 -17.81 15.82 -15.92
C GLU A 200 -16.87 16.46 -16.95
N GLU A 201 -15.57 16.55 -16.65
CA GLU A 201 -14.56 17.02 -17.60
C GLU A 201 -14.45 16.11 -18.82
N TRP A 202 -14.39 14.79 -18.61
CA TRP A 202 -14.25 13.79 -19.68
C TRP A 202 -15.41 13.83 -20.67
N ASP A 203 -16.63 14.04 -20.17
CA ASP A 203 -17.83 14.12 -20.99
C ASP A 203 -18.13 15.55 -21.50
N GLY A 204 -17.29 16.53 -21.14
CA GLY A 204 -17.43 17.93 -21.57
C GLY A 204 -18.60 18.68 -20.95
N ARG A 205 -18.96 18.34 -19.70
CA ARG A 205 -20.07 18.92 -18.93
C ARG A 205 -19.65 19.87 -17.81
N ALA A 206 -18.36 19.91 -17.46
CA ALA A 206 -17.79 20.79 -16.44
C ALA A 206 -17.80 22.28 -16.83
#